data_AF-A0A2P6W7U6-F1
#
_entry.id   AF-A0A2P6W7U6-F1
#
_cell.length_a   1.000
_cell.length_b   1.000
_cell.length_c   1.000
_cell.angle_alpha   90.00
_cell.angle_beta   90.00
_cell.angle_gamma   90.00
#
_symmetry.space_group_name_H-M   'P 1'
#
loop_
_entity.id
_entity.type
_entity.pdbx_description
1 polymer ?
#
loop_
_entity_poly.entity_id
_entity_poly.type
_entity_poly.pdbx_seq_one_letter_code
_entity_poly.pdbx_strand_id
1 'polypeptide(L)' 'GNDVLEQSEAYEGMFDAVIVTKMDIDENGGAIISISERSGKPVAYIGTGQGYEDIESFDKEKFVEEILG' A
#
# COMPACT_ATOMS: atom_id res chain seq x y z
N GLY A 1 -9.52 4.82 -5.13
CA GLY A 1 -8.76 6.07 -5.01
C GLY A 1 -9.39 6.96 -3.95
N ASN A 2 -10.47 7.66 -4.29
CA ASN A 2 -11.17 8.54 -3.35
C ASN A 2 -11.72 7.82 -2.11
N ASP A 3 -12.23 6.59 -2.24
CA ASP A 3 -12.76 5.81 -1.10
C ASP A 3 -11.71 5.54 0.00
N VAL A 4 -10.44 5.42 -0.38
CA VAL A 4 -9.34 5.19 0.56
C VAL A 4 -9.05 6.43 1.41
N LEU A 5 -9.32 7.60 0.84
CA LEU A 5 -9.14 8.91 1.46
C LEU A 5 -10.18 9.11 2.56
N GLU A 6 -11.46 8.90 2.22
CA GLU A 6 -12.58 9.01 3.15
C GLU A 6 -12.43 8.02 4.33
N GLN A 7 -11.96 6.80 4.05
CA GLN A 7 -11.66 5.84 5.11
C GLN A 7 -10.45 6.22 5.96
N SER A 8 -9.36 6.70 5.35
CA SER A 8 -8.16 7.11 6.10
C SER A 8 -8.47 8.26 7.06
N GLU A 9 -9.29 9.23 6.63
CA GLU A 9 -9.77 10.32 7.46
C GLU A 9 -10.73 9.83 8.56
N ALA A 10 -11.68 8.95 8.22
CA ALA A 10 -12.64 8.42 9.19
C ALA A 10 -11.98 7.59 10.32
N TYR A 11 -10.85 6.97 10.04
CA TYR A 11 -10.10 6.13 10.99
C TYR A 11 -8.78 6.77 11.44
N GLU A 12 -8.61 8.08 11.28
CA GLU A 12 -7.38 8.78 11.67
C GLU A 12 -7.07 8.53 13.16
N GLY A 13 -5.83 8.08 13.44
CA GLY A 13 -5.39 7.74 14.80
C GLY A 13 -5.91 6.40 15.34
N MET A 14 -6.69 5.65 14.55
CA MET A 14 -7.22 4.32 14.93
C MET A 14 -6.39 3.15 14.38
N PHE A 15 -5.39 3.44 13.54
CA PHE A 15 -4.49 2.44 12.97
C PHE A 15 -3.04 2.93 12.89
N ASP A 16 -2.12 1.97 12.96
CA ASP A 16 -0.67 2.21 12.94
C ASP A 16 -0.04 1.90 11.59
N ALA A 17 -0.66 1.06 10.76
CA ALA A 17 -0.14 0.63 9.48
C ALA A 17 -1.26 0.20 8.53
N VAL A 18 -0.93 0.09 7.24
CA VAL A 18 -1.85 -0.31 6.17
C VAL A 18 -1.33 -1.53 5.43
N ILE A 19 -2.26 -2.31 4.88
CA ILE A 19 -1.98 -3.43 3.98
C ILE A 19 -2.61 -3.10 2.62
N VAL A 20 -1.82 -3.15 1.55
CA VAL A 20 -2.27 -2.83 0.20
C VAL A 20 -2.35 -4.11 -0.62
N THR A 21 -3.54 -4.47 -1.09
CA THR A 21 -3.74 -5.70 -1.88
C THR A 21 -3.93 -5.37 -3.36
N LYS A 22 -3.85 -6.41 -4.21
CA LYS A 22 -3.97 -6.31 -5.68
C LYS A 22 -2.87 -5.46 -6.32
N MET A 23 -1.65 -5.58 -5.82
CA MET A 23 -0.48 -4.88 -6.36
C MET A 23 0.01 -5.47 -7.69
N ASP A 24 -0.44 -6.67 -8.05
CA ASP A 24 -0.18 -7.33 -9.33
C ASP A 24 -0.68 -6.55 -10.55
N ILE A 25 -1.58 -5.57 -10.34
CA ILE A 25 -2.14 -4.72 -11.39
C ILE A 25 -1.77 -3.24 -11.24
N ASP A 26 -0.93 -2.86 -10.27
CA ASP A 26 -0.47 -1.49 -10.04
C ASP A 26 1.00 -1.32 -10.45
N GLU A 27 1.25 -1.35 -11.76
CA GLU A 27 2.60 -1.33 -12.36
C GLU A 27 3.42 -0.08 -12.03
N ASN A 28 2.78 1.03 -11.63
CA ASN A 28 3.48 2.29 -11.32
C ASN A 28 3.57 2.56 -9.81
N GLY A 29 3.06 1.67 -8.97
CA GLY A 29 3.00 1.83 -7.51
C GLY A 29 2.19 3.05 -7.04
N GLY A 30 1.28 3.54 -7.88
CA GLY A 30 0.52 4.77 -7.62
C GLY A 30 -0.39 4.63 -6.40
N ALA A 31 -0.90 3.42 -6.13
CA ALA A 31 -1.75 3.16 -4.98
C ALA A 31 -0.96 3.28 -3.67
N ILE A 32 0.22 2.67 -3.60
CA ILE A 32 1.09 2.72 -2.41
C ILE A 32 1.55 4.13 -2.11
N ILE A 33 2.02 4.88 -3.13
CA ILE A 33 2.46 6.27 -2.97
C ILE A 33 1.29 7.13 -2.46
N SER A 34 0.12 7.02 -3.10
CA SER A 34 -1.08 7.75 -2.70
C SER A 34 -1.50 7.45 -1.26
N ILE A 35 -1.49 6.17 -0.87
CA ILE A 35 -1.87 5.73 0.48
C ILE A 35 -0.86 6.21 1.51
N SER A 36 0.43 6.09 1.24
CA SER A 36 1.48 6.52 2.15
C SER A 36 1.45 8.04 2.36
N GLU A 37 1.28 8.82 1.30
CA GLU A 37 1.17 10.28 1.37
C GLU A 37 -0.05 10.72 2.17
N ARG A 38 -1.21 10.09 1.92
CA ARG A 38 -2.50 10.52 2.48
C ARG A 38 -2.77 10.01 3.88
N SER A 39 -2.42 8.76 4.18
CA SER A 39 -2.66 8.17 5.51
C SER A 39 -1.59 8.59 6.53
N GLY A 40 -0.39 8.98 6.08
CA GLY A 40 0.75 9.23 6.94
C GLY A 40 1.20 8.00 7.75
N LYS A 41 0.71 6.80 7.41
CA LYS A 41 1.04 5.53 8.06
C LYS A 41 1.91 4.66 7.16
N PRO A 42 2.80 3.83 7.73
CA PRO A 42 3.60 2.88 6.98
C PRO A 42 2.73 1.80 6.33
N VAL A 43 3.13 1.37 5.13
CA VAL A 43 2.66 0.11 4.53
C VAL A 43 3.42 -1.03 5.18
N ALA A 44 2.70 -2.00 5.77
CA ALA A 44 3.30 -3.15 6.43
C ALA A 44 3.42 -4.37 5.51
N TYR A 45 2.40 -4.59 4.68
CA TYR A 45 2.31 -5.74 3.78
C TYR A 45 1.70 -5.33 2.45
N ILE A 46 2.05 -6.08 1.41
CA ILE A 46 1.44 -5.99 0.08
C ILE A 46 0.93 -7.36 -0.37
N GLY A 47 -0.18 -7.36 -1.10
CA GLY A 47 -0.73 -8.54 -1.75
C GLY A 47 -0.44 -8.50 -3.25
N THR A 48 0.37 -9.42 -3.76
CA THR A 48 0.83 -9.48 -5.15
C THR A 48 0.15 -10.58 -5.97
N GLY A 49 -1.02 -11.05 -5.50
CA GLY A 49 -1.78 -12.11 -6.16
C GLY A 49 -3.12 -12.37 -5.48
N GLN A 50 -3.67 -13.58 -5.68
CA GLN A 50 -5.02 -13.95 -5.24
C GLN A 50 -5.02 -14.84 -3.99
N GLY A 51 -3.91 -15.50 -3.69
CA GLY A 51 -3.74 -16.43 -2.56
C GLY A 51 -3.25 -15.73 -1.29
N TYR A 52 -3.25 -16.46 -0.17
CA TYR A 52 -2.68 -15.97 1.09
C TYR A 52 -1.16 -15.97 1.06
N GLU A 53 -0.59 -16.89 0.29
CA GLU A 53 0.83 -17.00 -0.04
C GLU A 53 1.35 -15.78 -0.80
N ASP A 54 0.46 -15.01 -1.43
CA ASP A 54 0.82 -13.80 -2.19
C ASP A 54 0.85 -12.54 -1.29
N ILE A 55 0.68 -12.69 0.02
CA ILE A 55 0.86 -11.60 0.99
C ILE A 55 2.31 -11.60 1.46
N GLU A 56 3.04 -10.55 1.09
CA GLU A 56 4.43 -10.36 1.48
C GLU A 56 4.63 -9.09 2.32
N SER A 57 5.70 -9.08 3.12
CA SER A 57 6.08 -7.89 3.89
C SER A 57 6.52 -6.79 2.93
N PHE A 58 6.10 -5.55 3.18
CA PHE A 58 6.46 -4.44 2.33
C PHE A 58 7.94 -4.06 2.54
N ASP A 59 8.72 -4.14 1.45
CA ASP A 59 10.10 -3.68 1.40
C ASP A 59 10.18 -2.39 0.58
N LYS A 60 10.42 -1.28 1.27
CA LYS A 60 10.46 0.06 0.65
C LYS A 60 11.66 0.21 -0.29
N GLU A 61 12.79 -0.43 0.00
CA GLU A 61 14.00 -0.33 -0.82
C GLU A 61 13.74 -1.04 -2.15
N LYS A 62 13.22 -2.27 -2.10
CA LYS A 62 12.82 -3.05 -3.28
C LYS A 62 11.78 -2.31 -4.13
N PHE A 63 10.76 -1.74 -3.50
CA PHE A 63 9.70 -1.00 -4.19
C PHE A 63 10.23 0.24 -4.94
N VAL A 64 11.16 0.97 -4.33
CA VAL A 64 11.77 2.15 -4.98
C VAL A 64 12.64 1.73 -6.16
N GLU A 65 13.39 0.62 -6.04
CA GLU A 65 14.15 0.05 -7.15
C GLU A 65 13.25 -0.38 -8.31
N GLU A 66 12.11 -1.01 -8.03
CA GLU A 66 11.14 -1.46 -9.05
C GLU A 66 10.48 -0.30 -9.81
N ILE A 67 10.24 0.85 -9.15
CA ILE A 67 9.60 2.01 -9.78
C ILE A 67 10.58 2.90 -10.55
N LEU A 68 11.83 2.96 -10.11
CA LEU A 68 12.86 3.83 -10.71
C LEU A 68 13.77 3.11 -11.71
N GLY A 69 13.73 1.77 -11.76
CA GLY A 69 14.46 0.93 -12.72
C GLY A 69 13.81 0.90 -14.09
#